data_AF-R6Z439-F1
#
_entry.id   AF-R6Z439-F1
#
_cell.length_a   1.000
_cell.length_b   1.000
_cell.length_c   1.000
_cell.angle_alpha   90.00
_cell.angle_beta   90.00
_cell.angle_gamma   90.00
#
_symmetry.space_group_name_H-M   'P 1'
#
loop_
_entity.id
_entity.type
_entity.pdbx_description
1 polymer ?
#
loop_
_entity_poly.entity_id
_entity_poly.type
_entity_poly.pdbx_seq_one_letter_code
_entity_poly.pdbx_strand_id
1 'polypeptide(L)'
;MDVYSLINSKDIAEYLREIHYEFNSLETAWLICKNDYLTFDEKKEKWHEVIETMPDCEVSVRETWHAGWESLHQMMQEYMDLVDEIREDFEKDPEPGKYVYQNSYYDEIEQYNRAREVFPDFRSCAEDAKEDNCRR
;
A
#
# COMPACT_ATOMS: atom_id res chain seq x y z
N MET A 1 16.97 -9.72 -8.91
CA MET A 1 16.05 -8.69 -9.44
C MET A 1 16.76 -7.57 -10.21
N ASP A 2 16.19 -7.09 -11.33
CA ASP A 2 16.58 -5.82 -11.98
C ASP A 2 15.76 -4.65 -11.38
N VAL A 3 16.28 -4.01 -10.34
CA VAL A 3 15.54 -2.95 -9.61
C VAL A 3 15.28 -1.72 -10.49
N TYR A 4 16.15 -1.43 -11.46
CA TYR A 4 15.97 -0.30 -12.37
C TYR A 4 14.68 -0.42 -13.20
N SER A 5 14.27 -1.65 -13.53
CA SER A 5 13.03 -1.91 -14.27
C SER A 5 11.74 -1.56 -13.49
N LEU A 6 11.85 -1.39 -12.17
CA LEU A 6 10.74 -1.02 -11.30
C LEU A 6 10.46 0.49 -11.29
N ILE A 7 11.34 1.30 -11.91
CA ILE A 7 11.19 2.75 -11.96
C ILE A 7 10.28 3.12 -13.13
N ASN A 8 9.18 3.82 -12.84
CA ASN A 8 8.19 4.22 -13.85
C ASN A 8 8.77 5.17 -14.92
N SER A 9 9.80 5.97 -14.56
CA SER A 9 10.47 6.91 -15.46
C SER A 9 11.71 6.30 -16.10
N LYS A 10 11.70 6.21 -17.43
CA LYS A 10 12.84 5.70 -18.21
C LYS A 10 14.12 6.51 -17.98
N ASP A 11 14.03 7.85 -18.02
CA ASP A 11 15.20 8.71 -17.88
C ASP A 11 15.85 8.57 -16.49
N ILE A 12 15.02 8.43 -15.44
CA ILE A 12 15.52 8.20 -14.08
C ILE A 12 16.18 6.81 -13.99
N ALA A 13 15.55 5.79 -14.58
CA ALA A 13 16.10 4.43 -14.58
C ALA A 13 17.47 4.38 -15.29
N GLU A 14 17.59 5.04 -16.45
CA GLU A 14 18.84 5.13 -17.21
C GLU A 14 19.92 5.90 -16.43
N TYR A 15 19.58 7.05 -15.85
CA TYR A 15 20.50 7.83 -15.04
C TYR A 15 21.01 7.07 -13.82
N LEU A 16 20.12 6.43 -13.06
CA LEU A 16 20.53 5.64 -11.89
C LEU A 16 21.40 4.45 -12.29
N ARG A 17 21.14 3.85 -13.45
CA ARG A 17 21.94 2.76 -14.00
C ARG A 17 23.33 3.23 -14.43
N GLU A 18 23.44 4.42 -15.01
CA GLU A 18 24.71 5.04 -15.40
C GLU A 18 25.61 5.30 -14.19
N ILE A 19 25.04 5.78 -13.09
CA ILE A 19 25.81 6.04 -11.86
C ILE A 19 25.99 4.80 -10.97
N HIS A 20 25.50 3.63 -11.42
CA HIS A 20 25.54 2.37 -10.67
C HIS A 20 24.92 2.49 -9.26
N TYR A 21 23.77 3.12 -9.15
CA TYR A 21 23.09 3.26 -7.86
C TYR A 21 22.71 1.88 -7.28
N GLU A 22 23.11 1.62 -6.04
CA GLU A 22 22.75 0.40 -5.32
C GLU A 22 21.52 0.64 -4.45
N PHE A 23 20.44 -0.05 -4.75
CA PHE A 23 19.20 0.05 -3.99
C PHE A 23 19.21 -0.89 -2.79
N ASN A 24 18.76 -0.40 -1.64
CA ASN A 24 18.50 -1.25 -0.48
C ASN A 24 17.09 -1.88 -0.54
N SER A 25 16.81 -2.76 0.41
CA SER A 25 15.56 -3.52 0.49
C SER A 25 14.34 -2.61 0.64
N LEU A 26 14.45 -1.55 1.46
CA LEU A 26 13.37 -0.60 1.70
C LEU A 26 13.05 0.24 0.46
N GLU A 27 14.07 0.75 -0.23
CA GLU A 27 13.91 1.48 -1.48
C GLU A 27 13.28 0.61 -2.55
N THR A 28 13.73 -0.64 -2.66
CA THR A 28 13.21 -1.60 -3.63
C THR A 28 11.75 -1.95 -3.34
N ALA A 29 11.40 -2.23 -2.08
CA ALA A 29 10.02 -2.48 -1.66
C ALA A 29 9.11 -1.28 -1.96
N TRP A 30 9.62 -0.06 -1.76
CA TRP A 30 8.88 1.17 -2.07
C TRP A 30 8.67 1.36 -3.58
N LEU A 31 9.69 1.08 -4.39
CA LEU A 31 9.58 1.14 -5.86
C LEU A 31 8.53 0.15 -6.39
N ILE A 32 8.49 -1.07 -5.86
CA ILE A 32 7.44 -2.06 -6.21
C ILE A 32 6.06 -1.50 -5.85
N CYS A 33 5.90 -0.97 -4.63
CA CYS A 33 4.64 -0.39 -4.17
C CYS A 33 4.15 0.74 -5.08
N LYS A 34 5.04 1.64 -5.48
CA LYS A 34 4.77 2.81 -6.32
C LYS A 34 4.85 2.55 -7.82
N ASN A 35 5.08 1.32 -8.25
CA ASN A 35 5.05 1.00 -9.65
C ASN A 35 3.60 1.07 -10.16
N ASP A 36 3.39 1.85 -11.23
CA ASP A 36 2.06 2.11 -11.79
C ASP A 36 1.63 1.04 -12.82
N TYR A 37 2.57 0.21 -13.26
CA TYR A 37 2.37 -0.78 -14.32
C TYR A 37 2.19 -2.20 -13.80
N LEU A 38 2.67 -2.48 -12.58
CA LEU A 38 2.50 -3.80 -11.95
C LEU A 38 1.11 -3.93 -11.33
N THR A 39 0.46 -5.05 -11.64
CA THR A 39 -0.71 -5.54 -10.91
C THR A 39 -0.33 -5.94 -9.47
N PHE A 40 -1.32 -6.10 -8.60
CA PHE A 40 -1.05 -6.51 -7.22
C PHE A 40 -0.37 -7.89 -7.13
N ASP A 41 -0.80 -8.87 -7.94
CA ASP A 41 -0.17 -10.19 -7.94
C ASP A 41 1.29 -10.14 -8.42
N GLU A 42 1.61 -9.32 -9.44
CA GLU A 42 3.00 -9.09 -9.86
C GLU A 42 3.82 -8.37 -8.77
N LYS A 43 3.21 -7.44 -8.01
CA LYS A 43 3.86 -6.80 -6.86
C LYS A 43 4.18 -7.82 -5.77
N LYS A 44 3.27 -8.75 -5.47
CA LYS A 44 3.53 -9.84 -4.51
C LYS A 44 4.71 -10.70 -4.92
N GLU A 45 4.76 -11.13 -6.19
CA GLU A 45 5.91 -11.90 -6.69
C GLU A 45 7.23 -11.14 -6.50
N LYS A 46 7.25 -9.83 -6.76
CA LYS A 46 8.43 -8.99 -6.56
C LYS A 46 8.79 -8.79 -5.09
N TRP A 47 7.81 -8.61 -4.20
CA TRP A 47 8.07 -8.54 -2.76
C TRP A 47 8.59 -9.87 -2.20
N HIS A 48 8.11 -11.01 -2.70
CA HIS A 48 8.72 -12.31 -2.37
C HIS A 48 10.17 -12.38 -2.85
N GLU A 49 10.48 -11.92 -4.07
CA GLU A 49 11.87 -11.85 -4.56
C GLU A 49 12.74 -10.95 -3.65
N VAL A 50 12.23 -9.82 -3.15
CA VAL A 50 12.94 -8.98 -2.15
C VAL A 50 13.22 -9.79 -0.88
N ILE A 51 12.22 -10.45 -0.30
CA ILE A 51 12.35 -11.22 0.94
C ILE A 51 13.40 -12.33 0.81
N GLU A 52 13.46 -12.98 -0.35
CA GLU A 52 14.39 -14.09 -0.61
C GLU A 52 15.81 -13.62 -0.93
N THR A 53 15.98 -12.47 -1.58
CA THR A 53 17.26 -12.08 -2.19
C THR A 53 17.94 -10.86 -1.58
N MET A 54 17.23 -10.09 -0.75
CA MET A 54 17.73 -8.86 -0.14
C MET A 54 17.76 -8.98 1.39
N PRO A 55 18.65 -8.25 2.08
CA PRO A 55 18.73 -8.30 3.54
C PRO A 55 17.51 -7.64 4.19
N ASP A 56 17.06 -8.19 5.31
CA ASP A 56 16.01 -7.53 6.10
C ASP A 56 16.53 -6.24 6.76
N CYS A 57 15.63 -5.31 7.03
CA CYS A 57 15.97 -4.05 7.70
C CYS A 57 14.79 -3.50 8.52
N GLU A 58 15.11 -2.73 9.55
CA GLU A 58 14.10 -1.98 10.31
C GLU A 58 13.49 -0.86 9.46
N VAL A 59 12.19 -0.61 9.67
CA VAL A 59 11.49 0.55 9.10
C VAL A 59 11.17 1.54 10.20
N SER A 60 11.84 2.69 10.13
CA SER A 60 11.69 3.74 11.13
C SER A 60 10.27 4.31 11.18
N VAL A 61 9.90 4.76 12.39
CA VAL A 61 8.69 5.56 12.61
C VAL A 61 8.75 6.79 11.71
N ARG A 62 7.65 7.08 11.02
CA ARG A 62 7.46 8.32 10.25
C ARG A 62 6.37 9.14 10.94
N GLU A 63 6.34 10.46 10.74
CA GLU A 63 5.31 11.35 11.33
C GLU A 63 3.87 10.84 11.08
N THR A 64 3.69 10.15 9.96
CA THR A 64 2.46 9.55 9.46
C THR A 64 2.13 8.16 10.05
N TRP A 65 3.06 7.51 10.74
CA TRP A 65 2.97 6.11 11.18
C TRP A 65 3.12 6.05 12.69
N HIS A 66 2.10 5.55 13.40
CA HIS A 66 2.12 5.49 14.88
C HIS A 66 3.16 4.51 15.44
N ALA A 67 3.69 3.60 14.62
CA ALA A 67 4.73 2.66 14.98
C ALA A 67 5.63 2.34 13.78
N GLY A 68 6.91 2.11 14.06
CA GLY A 68 7.88 1.54 13.12
C GLY A 68 7.79 0.01 13.13
N TRP A 69 8.58 -0.63 12.29
CA TRP A 69 8.64 -2.08 12.17
C TRP A 69 10.08 -2.54 12.36
N GLU A 70 10.27 -3.59 13.16
CA GLU A 70 11.59 -4.19 13.37
C GLU A 70 12.06 -4.98 12.14
N SER A 71 11.13 -5.40 11.28
CA SER A 71 11.40 -6.17 10.06
C SER A 71 10.57 -5.65 8.89
N LEU A 72 11.24 -5.22 7.83
CA LEU A 72 10.62 -4.91 6.55
C LEU A 72 10.01 -6.16 5.93
N HIS A 73 10.69 -7.30 6.05
CA HIS A 73 10.18 -8.56 5.50
C HIS A 73 8.85 -8.96 6.15
N GLN A 74 8.75 -8.86 7.48
CA GLN A 74 7.51 -9.09 8.20
C GLN A 74 6.42 -8.11 7.79
N MET A 75 6.74 -6.80 7.73
CA MET A 75 5.79 -5.78 7.27
C MET A 75 5.20 -6.12 5.89
N MET A 76 6.06 -6.52 4.93
CA MET A 76 5.60 -6.86 3.58
C MET A 76 4.71 -8.10 3.59
N GLN A 77 5.04 -9.13 4.37
CA GLN A 77 4.19 -10.33 4.49
C GLN A 77 2.82 -9.97 5.05
N GLU A 78 2.76 -9.26 6.18
CA GLU A 78 1.50 -8.85 6.80
C GLU A 78 0.67 -7.96 5.87
N TYR A 79 1.30 -7.10 5.07
CA TYR A 79 0.61 -6.30 4.06
C TYR A 79 0.01 -7.16 2.93
N MET A 80 0.78 -8.12 2.40
CA MET A 80 0.29 -9.02 1.35
C MET A 80 -0.90 -9.85 1.84
N ASP A 81 -0.80 -10.41 3.04
CA ASP A 81 -1.85 -11.22 3.67
C ASP A 81 -3.13 -10.39 3.89
N LEU A 82 -2.99 -9.17 4.41
CA LEU A 82 -4.12 -8.26 4.62
C LEU A 82 -4.85 -7.92 3.31
N VAL A 83 -4.11 -7.63 2.24
CA VAL A 83 -4.74 -7.30 0.96
C VAL A 83 -5.39 -8.52 0.30
N ASP A 84 -4.80 -9.71 0.45
CA ASP A 84 -5.42 -10.96 -0.01
C ASP A 84 -6.73 -11.23 0.76
N GLU A 85 -6.75 -11.04 2.08
CA GLU A 85 -7.97 -11.15 2.91
C GLU A 85 -9.06 -10.17 2.43
N ILE A 86 -8.72 -8.89 2.25
CA ILE A 86 -9.65 -7.87 1.75
C ILE A 86 -10.18 -8.24 0.36
N ARG A 87 -9.31 -8.74 -0.53
CA ARG A 87 -9.70 -9.17 -1.88
C ARG A 87 -10.65 -10.36 -1.82
N GLU A 88 -10.35 -11.37 -1.01
CA GLU A 88 -11.22 -12.54 -0.84
C GLU A 88 -12.60 -12.16 -0.31
N ASP A 89 -12.66 -11.29 0.70
CA ASP A 89 -13.92 -10.82 1.26
C ASP A 89 -14.74 -10.03 0.23
N PHE A 90 -14.06 -9.20 -0.57
CA PHE A 90 -14.69 -8.48 -1.68
C PHE A 90 -15.25 -9.41 -2.76
N GLU A 91 -14.53 -10.49 -3.10
CA GLU A 91 -14.96 -11.47 -4.11
C GLU A 91 -16.09 -12.41 -3.63
N LYS A 92 -16.17 -12.67 -2.32
CA LYS A 92 -17.22 -13.49 -1.71
C LYS A 92 -18.58 -12.77 -1.57
N ASP A 93 -18.64 -11.47 -1.82
CA ASP A 93 -19.88 -10.70 -1.76
C ASP A 93 -20.92 -11.26 -2.77
N PRO A 94 -22.13 -11.66 -2.32
CA PRO A 94 -23.17 -12.22 -3.19
C PRO A 94 -23.67 -11.28 -4.30
N GLU A 95 -23.41 -9.97 -4.21
CA GLU A 95 -23.58 -9.02 -5.31
C GLU A 95 -22.21 -8.45 -5.74
N PRO A 96 -21.42 -9.18 -6.55
CA PRO A 96 -20.05 -8.77 -6.88
C PRO A 96 -20.00 -7.37 -7.48
N GLY A 97 -19.39 -6.44 -6.72
CA GLY A 97 -18.68 -5.27 -7.20
C GLY A 97 -19.43 -4.32 -8.11
N LYS A 98 -20.70 -3.96 -7.83
CA LYS A 98 -21.31 -2.87 -8.60
C LYS A 98 -20.77 -1.50 -8.16
N TYR A 99 -20.63 -1.29 -6.84
CA TYR A 99 -20.11 -0.06 -6.25
C TYR A 99 -19.48 -0.34 -4.88
N VAL A 100 -18.37 0.33 -4.58
CA VAL A 100 -17.84 0.46 -3.21
C VAL A 100 -17.94 1.91 -2.79
N TYR A 101 -18.34 2.15 -1.56
CA TYR A 101 -18.47 3.50 -1.02
C TYR A 101 -17.46 3.69 0.10
N GLN A 102 -16.78 4.83 0.04
CA GLN A 102 -15.78 5.23 1.01
C GLN A 102 -16.03 6.70 1.33
N ASN A 103 -16.09 7.04 2.61
CA ASN A 103 -16.21 8.43 3.05
C ASN A 103 -14.82 8.97 3.38
N SER A 104 -14.57 10.21 2.97
CA SER A 104 -13.37 10.97 3.34
C SER A 104 -13.82 12.30 3.89
N TYR A 105 -13.30 12.72 5.03
CA TYR A 105 -13.53 14.05 5.58
C TYR A 105 -12.20 14.79 5.72
N TYR A 106 -12.25 16.10 5.50
CA TYR A 106 -11.12 16.99 5.76
C TYR A 106 -11.22 17.49 7.21
N ASP A 107 -10.16 17.31 7.99
CA ASP A 107 -9.91 18.10 9.20
C ASP A 107 -8.87 19.17 8.87
N GLU A 108 -8.99 20.36 9.44
CA GLU A 108 -8.02 21.47 9.23
C GLU A 108 -6.63 21.12 9.78
N ILE A 109 -6.54 20.09 10.63
CA ILE A 109 -5.33 19.72 11.38
C ILE A 109 -4.63 18.48 10.79
N GLU A 110 -5.35 17.57 10.12
CA GLU A 110 -4.77 16.33 9.58
C GLU A 110 -5.36 15.95 8.22
N GLN A 111 -4.50 15.80 7.22
CA GLN A 111 -4.82 15.14 5.94
C GLN A 111 -4.94 13.61 6.13
N TYR A 112 -5.74 13.16 7.08
CA TYR A 112 -5.95 11.73 7.31
C TYR A 112 -7.38 11.30 6.99
N ASN A 113 -7.48 10.62 5.84
CA ASN A 113 -8.59 9.78 5.47
C ASN A 113 -8.73 8.65 6.50
N ARG A 114 -9.73 8.73 7.38
CA ARG A 114 -10.11 7.61 8.24
C ARG A 114 -10.99 6.61 7.50
N ALA A 115 -10.68 6.35 6.24
CA ALA A 115 -11.50 5.52 5.41
C ALA A 115 -10.94 4.10 5.38
N ARG A 116 -10.81 3.48 6.56
CA ARG A 116 -10.43 2.06 6.65
C ARG A 116 -11.61 1.14 6.37
N GLU A 117 -12.83 1.66 6.46
CA GLU A 117 -14.05 0.89 6.26
C GLU A 117 -14.57 1.12 4.84
N VAL A 118 -14.72 0.03 4.10
CA VAL A 118 -15.33 0.02 2.77
C VAL A 118 -16.78 -0.42 2.96
N PHE A 119 -17.71 0.40 2.49
CA PHE A 119 -19.13 0.12 2.66
C PHE A 119 -19.71 -0.48 1.37
N PRO A 120 -20.55 -1.52 1.48
CA PRO A 120 -21.19 -2.15 0.31
C PRO A 120 -22.29 -1.27 -0.31
N ASP A 121 -22.79 -0.26 0.42
CA ASP A 121 -23.83 0.64 -0.08
C ASP A 121 -23.64 2.09 0.41
N PHE A 122 -24.17 3.03 -0.38
CA PHE A 122 -24.04 4.47 -0.13
C PHE A 122 -24.66 4.89 1.20
N ARG A 123 -25.75 4.24 1.63
CA ARG A 123 -26.51 4.66 2.80
C ARG A 123 -25.72 4.36 4.07
N SER A 124 -25.14 3.17 4.17
CA SER A 124 -24.26 2.78 5.28
C SER A 124 -23.06 3.72 5.38
N CYS A 125 -22.42 4.03 4.25
CA CYS A 125 -21.33 5.01 4.17
C CYS A 125 -21.75 6.42 4.63
N ALA A 126 -22.94 6.87 4.22
CA ALA A 126 -23.47 8.18 4.57
C ALA A 126 -23.96 8.28 6.02
N GLU A 127 -24.34 7.16 6.65
CA GLU A 127 -24.68 7.09 8.07
C GLU A 127 -23.42 7.17 8.94
N ASP A 128 -22.37 6.43 8.59
CA ASP A 128 -21.06 6.52 9.24
C ASP A 128 -20.48 7.96 9.17
N ALA A 129 -20.53 8.59 7.99
CA ALA A 129 -20.09 9.97 7.80
C ALA A 129 -20.85 10.99 8.68
N LYS A 130 -22.08 10.69 9.10
CA LYS A 130 -22.87 11.54 10.00
C LYS A 130 -22.53 11.29 11.46
N GLU A 131 -22.32 10.03 11.86
CA GLU A 131 -21.94 9.70 13.23
C GLU A 131 -20.60 10.32 13.61
N ASP A 132 -19.61 10.29 12.71
CA ASP A 132 -18.29 10.87 12.96
C ASP A 132 -18.33 12.42 13.02
N ASN A 133 -19.21 13.08 12.25
CA ASN A 133 -19.47 14.52 12.38
C ASN A 133 -20.16 14.91 13.71
N CYS A 134 -20.90 14.00 14.34
CA CYS A 134 -21.51 14.24 15.66
C CYS A 134 -20.55 13.99 16.83
N ARG A 135 -19.38 13.37 16.58
CA ARG A 135 -18.35 13.08 17.59
C ARG A 135 -17.23 14.14 17.63
N ARG A 136 -17.23 15.11 16.71
CA ARG A 136 -16.41 16.33 16.73
C ARG A 136 -17.14 17.46 17.46
#